data_AF-A0A2X2YN79-F1
#
_entry.id   AF-A0A2X2YN79-F1
#
_cell.length_a   1.000
_cell.length_b   1.000
_cell.length_c   1.000
_cell.angle_alpha   90.00
_cell.angle_beta   90.00
_cell.angle_gamma   90.00
#
_symmetry.space_group_name_H-M   'P 1'
#
loop_
_entity.id
_entity.type
_entity.pdbx_description
1 polymer ?
#
loop_
_entity_poly.entity_id
_entity_poly.type
_entity_poly.pdbx_seq_one_letter_code
_entity_poly.pdbx_strand_id
1 'polypeptide(L)'
;MFVLINNVFLSFGEGSFFYSLGIRLDASTIETLNGLKGIGGNVYNGTLGIMSLMAPFFIGMALAEERKVDALAAGLLSVAAFMTVTPYSVGEAYAVGANWLGGANIISGIIIGLVVAEMFTFIVRRNWVIRLPDSVPASVSRSFSALIPGFIILSIMGIIAWALANYGSNFHQIIMDTISTPLASLGSVVGWAYVLFVPLLWFFGIHGSLALTALDSGIMTPVGAGKHRHLSAVWFRGCGAGSREDVSRLGETDARFLYFPRREWRDAGSDYRYLPGLASCGLPPGSKTGAAVRYLPD
;
A
#
# COMPACT_ATOMS: atom_id res chain seq x y z
N MET A 1 -1.23 16.91 -1.26
CA MET A 1 -1.61 18.09 -0.46
C MET A 1 -2.51 17.74 0.73
N PHE A 2 -3.69 17.14 0.54
CA PHE A 2 -4.60 16.78 1.65
C PHE A 2 -4.00 15.83 2.69
N VAL A 3 -3.10 14.93 2.28
CA VAL A 3 -2.31 14.11 3.22
C VAL A 3 -1.50 14.97 4.18
N LEU A 4 -0.81 16.02 3.67
CA LEU A 4 -0.04 16.93 4.51
C LEU A 4 -0.96 17.79 5.38
N ILE A 5 -2.08 18.26 4.83
CA ILE A 5 -3.07 19.03 5.58
C ILE A 5 -3.58 18.23 6.77
N ASN A 6 -4.01 16.98 6.56
CA ASN A 6 -4.55 16.15 7.64
C ASN A 6 -3.50 15.73 8.67
N ASN A 7 -2.31 15.31 8.22
CA ASN A 7 -1.30 14.72 9.09
C ASN A 7 -0.38 15.75 9.74
N VAL A 8 -0.22 16.93 9.14
CA VAL A 8 0.68 17.99 9.63
C VAL A 8 -0.11 19.21 10.11
N PHE A 9 -1.00 19.75 9.27
CA PHE A 9 -1.59 21.06 9.56
C PHE A 9 -2.85 21.02 10.43
N LEU A 10 -3.59 19.92 10.42
CA LEU A 10 -4.79 19.72 11.23
C LEU A 10 -4.52 18.83 12.46
N SER A 11 -3.28 18.39 12.65
CA SER A 11 -2.89 17.56 13.79
C SER A 11 -2.30 18.43 14.91
N PHE A 12 -2.96 18.43 16.07
CA PHE A 12 -2.58 19.20 17.27
C PHE A 12 -2.47 18.31 18.53
N GLY A 13 -2.58 16.99 18.38
CA GLY A 13 -2.36 16.02 19.46
C GLY A 13 -0.89 15.87 19.82
N GLU A 14 -0.61 15.07 20.85
CA GLU A 14 0.78 14.81 21.28
C GLU A 14 1.62 14.24 20.13
N GLY A 15 2.81 14.79 19.90
CA GLY A 15 3.72 14.37 18.82
C GLY A 15 3.44 14.99 17.45
N SER A 16 2.42 15.84 17.33
CA SER A 16 2.17 16.62 16.11
C SER A 16 3.15 17.80 15.94
N PHE A 17 3.25 18.33 14.73
CA PHE A 17 4.12 19.46 14.40
C PHE A 17 3.83 20.68 15.29
N PHE A 18 2.57 21.08 15.41
CA PHE A 18 2.18 22.25 16.20
C PHE A 18 2.27 22.02 17.71
N TYR A 19 2.01 20.79 18.18
CA TYR A 19 2.26 20.43 19.57
C TYR A 19 3.75 20.55 19.92
N SER A 20 4.65 20.17 19.00
CA SER A 20 6.10 20.28 19.17
C SER A 20 6.60 21.74 19.17
N LEU A 21 5.85 22.65 18.57
CA LEU A 21 6.08 24.10 18.63
C LEU A 21 5.46 24.76 19.88
N GLY A 22 4.88 23.99 20.79
CA GLY A 22 4.24 24.49 22.01
C GLY A 22 2.84 25.07 21.80
N ILE A 23 2.29 24.99 20.58
CA ILE A 23 0.92 25.44 20.30
C ILE A 23 -0.05 24.37 20.78
N ARG A 24 -0.88 24.73 21.76
CA ARG A 24 -1.90 23.87 22.34
C ARG A 24 -3.27 24.46 22.08
N LEU A 25 -4.15 23.64 21.52
CA LEU A 25 -5.56 23.97 21.33
C LEU A 25 -6.39 23.29 22.41
N ASP A 26 -7.53 23.89 22.74
CA ASP A 26 -8.51 23.25 23.61
C ASP A 26 -9.15 22.03 22.93
N ALA A 27 -9.75 21.15 23.73
CA ALA A 27 -10.32 19.90 23.25
C ALA A 27 -11.44 20.11 22.20
N SER A 28 -12.24 21.17 22.33
CA SER A 28 -13.36 21.44 21.42
C SER A 28 -12.89 21.92 20.04
N THR A 29 -11.81 22.70 20.00
CA THR A 29 -11.16 23.09 18.74
C THR A 29 -10.50 21.90 18.08
N ILE A 30 -9.85 21.00 18.83
CA ILE A 30 -9.26 19.76 18.30
C ILE A 30 -10.33 18.85 17.70
N GLU A 31 -11.47 18.70 18.36
CA GLU A 31 -12.60 17.91 17.85
C GLU A 31 -13.13 18.49 16.53
N THR A 32 -13.29 19.81 16.46
CA THR A 32 -13.70 20.51 15.22
C THR A 32 -12.70 20.28 14.08
N LEU A 33 -11.39 20.37 14.38
CA LEU A 33 -10.33 20.12 13.39
C LEU A 33 -10.28 18.65 12.94
N ASN A 34 -10.56 17.70 13.84
CA ASN A 34 -10.70 16.30 13.49
C ASN A 34 -11.91 16.06 12.57
N GLY A 35 -13.01 16.78 12.76
CA GLY A 35 -14.13 16.79 11.80
C GLY A 35 -13.68 17.24 10.41
N LEU A 36 -12.85 18.29 10.32
CA LEU A 36 -12.30 18.77 9.04
C LEU A 36 -11.33 17.78 8.39
N LYS A 37 -10.61 16.96 9.16
CA LYS A 37 -9.78 15.87 8.60
C LYS A 37 -10.61 14.86 7.80
N GLY A 38 -11.90 14.72 8.07
CA GLY A 38 -12.80 13.86 7.29
C GLY A 38 -12.81 14.19 5.79
N ILE A 39 -12.70 15.48 5.44
CA ILE A 39 -12.61 15.93 4.04
C ILE A 39 -11.36 15.35 3.37
N GLY A 40 -10.20 15.53 4.01
CA GLY A 40 -8.94 14.99 3.49
C GLY A 40 -8.91 13.46 3.49
N GLY A 41 -9.61 12.81 4.42
CA GLY A 41 -9.77 11.36 4.46
C GLY A 41 -10.55 10.83 3.25
N ASN A 42 -11.64 11.49 2.89
CA ASN A 42 -12.42 11.14 1.69
C ASN A 42 -11.59 11.32 0.41
N VAL A 43 -10.85 12.42 0.30
CA VAL A 43 -9.94 12.66 -0.84
C VAL A 43 -8.84 11.61 -0.90
N TYR A 44 -8.26 11.22 0.25
CA TYR A 44 -7.27 10.15 0.33
C TYR A 44 -7.83 8.82 -0.17
N ASN A 45 -9.02 8.43 0.32
CA ASN A 45 -9.68 7.18 -0.08
C ASN A 45 -9.99 7.16 -1.58
N GLY A 46 -10.41 8.29 -2.15
CA GLY A 46 -10.69 8.41 -3.59
C GLY A 46 -9.46 8.50 -4.49
N THR A 47 -8.24 8.59 -3.93
CA THR A 47 -6.99 8.71 -4.70
C THR A 47 -6.00 7.61 -4.32
N LEU A 48 -5.28 7.78 -3.22
CA LEU A 48 -4.29 6.82 -2.73
C LEU A 48 -4.92 5.52 -2.23
N GLY A 49 -6.18 5.57 -1.78
CA GLY A 49 -6.96 4.41 -1.36
C GLY A 49 -7.34 3.45 -2.50
N ILE A 50 -7.28 3.91 -3.76
CA ILE A 50 -7.57 3.10 -4.96
C ILE A 50 -6.38 3.01 -5.93
N MET A 51 -5.18 3.39 -5.47
CA MET A 51 -4.00 3.50 -6.32
C MET A 51 -3.62 2.18 -7.00
N SER A 52 -3.72 1.04 -6.29
CA SER A 52 -3.40 -0.27 -6.88
C SER A 52 -4.45 -0.74 -7.87
N LEU A 53 -5.69 -0.26 -7.76
CA LEU A 53 -6.76 -0.51 -8.72
C LEU A 53 -6.59 0.30 -10.01
N MET A 54 -6.10 1.54 -9.90
CA MET A 54 -5.86 2.41 -11.06
C MET A 54 -4.56 2.07 -11.81
N ALA A 55 -3.52 1.59 -11.10
CA ALA A 55 -2.25 1.19 -11.71
C ALA A 55 -2.40 0.22 -12.92
N PRO A 56 -3.12 -0.92 -12.82
CA PRO A 56 -3.28 -1.86 -13.94
C PRO A 56 -3.96 -1.24 -15.14
N PHE A 57 -4.88 -0.27 -14.93
CA PHE A 57 -5.54 0.44 -16.03
C PHE A 57 -4.53 1.20 -16.89
N PHE A 58 -3.74 2.07 -16.26
CA PHE A 58 -2.80 2.92 -16.98
C PHE A 58 -1.66 2.11 -17.61
N ILE A 59 -1.17 1.09 -16.90
CA ILE A 59 -0.10 0.23 -17.39
C ILE A 59 -0.59 -0.64 -18.54
N GLY A 60 -1.77 -1.24 -18.41
CA GLY A 60 -2.36 -2.05 -19.46
C GLY A 60 -2.68 -1.23 -20.70
N MET A 61 -3.20 0.00 -20.51
CA MET A 61 -3.45 0.95 -21.60
C MET A 61 -2.17 1.36 -22.31
N ALA A 62 -1.15 1.80 -21.56
CA ALA A 62 0.12 2.24 -22.13
C ALA A 62 0.82 1.13 -22.91
N LEU A 63 0.85 -0.10 -22.37
CA LEU A 63 1.45 -1.23 -23.07
C LEU A 63 0.65 -1.60 -24.32
N ALA A 64 -0.68 -1.64 -24.24
CA ALA A 64 -1.52 -1.93 -25.41
C ALA A 64 -1.38 -0.87 -26.53
N GLU A 65 -1.22 0.40 -26.17
CA GLU A 65 -0.94 1.48 -27.11
C GLU A 65 0.41 1.27 -27.82
N GLU A 66 1.47 0.96 -27.08
CA GLU A 66 2.78 0.58 -27.63
C GLU A 66 2.66 -0.62 -28.58
N ARG A 67 1.83 -1.61 -28.22
CA ARG A 67 1.57 -2.82 -29.01
C ARG A 67 0.63 -2.61 -30.21
N LYS A 68 0.09 -1.40 -30.38
CA LYS A 68 -0.86 -1.00 -31.45
C LYS A 68 -2.16 -1.81 -31.45
N VAL A 69 -2.68 -2.12 -30.27
CA VAL A 69 -4.00 -2.76 -30.08
C VAL A 69 -4.93 -1.81 -29.30
N ASP A 70 -6.19 -2.21 -29.07
CA ASP A 70 -7.16 -1.35 -28.37
C ASP A 70 -6.74 -1.11 -26.90
N ALA A 71 -6.23 0.09 -26.64
CA ALA A 71 -5.68 0.48 -25.35
C ALA A 71 -6.74 0.61 -24.26
N LEU A 72 -7.94 1.10 -24.61
CA LEU A 72 -9.02 1.25 -23.65
C LEU A 72 -9.55 -0.13 -23.22
N ALA A 73 -9.73 -1.05 -24.16
CA ALA A 73 -10.15 -2.42 -23.87
C ALA A 73 -9.14 -3.13 -22.97
N ALA A 74 -7.84 -3.03 -23.26
CA ALA A 74 -6.81 -3.69 -22.44
C ALA A 74 -6.71 -3.07 -21.04
N GLY A 75 -6.81 -1.74 -20.91
CA GLY A 75 -6.81 -1.04 -19.63
C GLY A 75 -8.01 -1.44 -18.76
N LEU A 76 -9.23 -1.39 -19.31
CA LEU A 76 -10.45 -1.81 -18.60
C LEU A 76 -10.41 -3.29 -18.20
N LEU A 77 -9.90 -4.15 -19.08
CA LEU A 77 -9.74 -5.57 -18.80
C LEU A 77 -8.71 -5.82 -17.68
N SER A 78 -7.67 -4.99 -17.60
CA SER A 78 -6.67 -5.08 -16.53
C SER A 78 -7.27 -4.75 -15.16
N VAL A 79 -8.18 -3.78 -15.09
CA VAL A 79 -8.96 -3.48 -13.88
C VAL A 79 -9.88 -4.64 -13.53
N ALA A 80 -10.60 -5.18 -14.51
CA ALA A 80 -11.49 -6.32 -14.31
C ALA A 80 -10.71 -7.54 -13.77
N ALA A 81 -9.56 -7.86 -14.37
CA ALA A 81 -8.67 -8.92 -13.93
C ALA A 81 -8.12 -8.69 -12.51
N PHE A 82 -7.79 -7.45 -12.17
CA PHE A 82 -7.39 -7.08 -10.80
C PHE A 82 -8.49 -7.41 -9.80
N MET A 83 -9.74 -7.04 -10.11
CA MET A 83 -10.88 -7.37 -9.25
C MET A 83 -11.15 -8.87 -9.20
N THR A 84 -10.99 -9.60 -10.32
CA THR A 84 -11.16 -11.06 -10.37
C THR A 84 -10.25 -11.80 -9.39
N VAL A 85 -9.00 -11.34 -9.20
CA VAL A 85 -8.07 -11.97 -8.26
C VAL A 85 -8.10 -11.40 -6.85
N THR A 86 -8.91 -10.35 -6.63
CA THR A 86 -9.10 -9.71 -5.33
C THR A 86 -10.09 -10.50 -4.49
N PRO A 87 -9.80 -10.81 -3.21
CA PRO A 87 -10.73 -11.54 -2.35
C PRO A 87 -11.91 -10.65 -1.91
N TYR A 88 -13.13 -11.20 -1.98
CA TYR A 88 -14.38 -10.56 -1.55
C TYR A 88 -14.81 -11.09 -0.18
N SER A 89 -13.97 -10.87 0.83
CA SER A 89 -14.27 -11.22 2.23
C SER A 89 -13.69 -10.18 3.17
N VAL A 90 -14.56 -9.57 3.98
CA VAL A 90 -14.20 -8.71 5.09
C VAL A 90 -14.90 -9.26 6.34
N GLY A 91 -14.22 -10.14 7.06
CA GLY A 91 -14.87 -10.98 8.07
C GLY A 91 -15.91 -11.88 7.40
N GLU A 92 -17.14 -11.86 7.92
CA GLU A 92 -18.26 -12.65 7.39
C GLU A 92 -19.00 -11.97 6.21
N ALA A 93 -18.63 -10.74 5.86
CA ALA A 93 -19.32 -9.99 4.81
C ALA A 93 -18.67 -10.21 3.43
N TYR A 94 -19.50 -10.41 2.40
CA TYR A 94 -19.08 -10.40 1.00
C TYR A 94 -18.80 -8.96 0.55
N ALA A 95 -17.57 -8.51 0.75
CA ALA A 95 -17.13 -7.16 0.46
C ALA A 95 -15.64 -7.13 0.09
N VAL A 96 -15.23 -6.09 -0.63
CA VAL A 96 -13.81 -5.84 -0.93
C VAL A 96 -13.21 -4.96 0.16
N GLY A 97 -12.17 -5.45 0.82
CA GLY A 97 -11.41 -4.66 1.78
C GLY A 97 -10.65 -3.53 1.07
N ALA A 98 -10.77 -2.30 1.58
CA ALA A 98 -10.04 -1.14 1.06
C ALA A 98 -8.50 -1.33 1.10
N ASN A 99 -8.01 -2.21 1.97
CA ASN A 99 -6.60 -2.59 2.05
C ASN A 99 -6.07 -3.21 0.75
N TRP A 100 -6.92 -3.84 -0.07
CA TRP A 100 -6.52 -4.42 -1.35
C TRP A 100 -6.32 -3.38 -2.45
N LEU A 101 -7.12 -2.32 -2.42
CA LEU A 101 -7.16 -1.26 -3.45
C LEU A 101 -6.13 -0.15 -3.22
N GLY A 102 -5.60 -0.07 -1.99
CA GLY A 102 -4.59 0.92 -1.62
C GLY A 102 -3.20 0.62 -2.16
N GLY A 103 -2.29 1.59 -2.04
CA GLY A 103 -0.92 1.53 -2.55
C GLY A 103 -0.07 0.34 -2.09
N ALA A 104 -0.44 -0.38 -1.03
CA ALA A 104 0.26 -1.59 -0.60
C ALA A 104 0.31 -2.67 -1.70
N ASN A 105 -0.71 -2.75 -2.56
CA ASN A 105 -0.80 -3.75 -3.62
C ASN A 105 -0.49 -3.17 -5.01
N ILE A 106 0.20 -2.03 -5.08
CA ILE A 106 0.51 -1.38 -6.36
C ILE A 106 1.36 -2.28 -7.26
N ILE A 107 2.28 -3.06 -6.69
CA ILE A 107 3.10 -4.03 -7.44
C ILE A 107 2.22 -5.12 -8.05
N SER A 108 1.22 -5.62 -7.32
CA SER A 108 0.22 -6.55 -7.87
C SER A 108 -0.51 -5.93 -9.05
N GLY A 109 -0.93 -4.66 -8.92
CA GLY A 109 -1.55 -3.90 -10.02
C GLY A 109 -0.65 -3.76 -11.24
N ILE A 110 0.63 -3.45 -11.05
CA ILE A 110 1.63 -3.36 -12.13
C ILE A 110 1.73 -4.67 -12.89
N ILE A 111 1.93 -5.79 -12.17
CA ILE A 111 2.09 -7.12 -12.77
C ILE A 111 0.84 -7.50 -13.56
N ILE A 112 -0.34 -7.29 -12.98
CA ILE A 112 -1.61 -7.61 -13.63
C ILE A 112 -1.79 -6.78 -14.91
N GLY A 113 -1.50 -5.47 -14.88
CA GLY A 113 -1.59 -4.61 -16.06
C GLY A 113 -0.68 -5.08 -17.21
N LEU A 114 0.56 -5.44 -16.90
CA LEU A 114 1.52 -5.96 -17.89
C LEU A 114 1.06 -7.29 -18.49
N VAL A 115 0.69 -8.24 -17.63
CA VAL A 115 0.28 -9.58 -18.03
C VAL A 115 -1.01 -9.54 -18.86
N VAL A 116 -2.00 -8.77 -18.44
CA VAL A 116 -3.28 -8.64 -19.16
C VAL A 116 -3.10 -7.98 -20.52
N ALA A 117 -2.33 -6.89 -20.61
CA ALA A 117 -2.10 -6.24 -21.90
C ALA A 117 -1.31 -7.11 -22.88
N GLU A 118 -0.33 -7.88 -22.42
CA GLU A 118 0.42 -8.81 -23.27
C GLU A 118 -0.48 -9.99 -23.73
N MET A 119 -1.29 -10.56 -22.82
CA MET A 119 -2.27 -11.59 -23.19
C MET A 119 -3.30 -11.06 -24.18
N PHE A 120 -3.83 -9.85 -23.95
CA PHE A 120 -4.81 -9.23 -24.84
C PHE A 120 -4.22 -9.02 -26.23
N THR A 121 -3.00 -8.48 -26.29
CA THR A 121 -2.24 -8.30 -27.54
C THR A 121 -2.06 -9.63 -28.27
N PHE A 122 -1.67 -10.68 -27.55
CA PHE A 122 -1.45 -12.01 -28.11
C PHE A 122 -2.73 -12.58 -28.75
N ILE A 123 -3.87 -12.50 -28.05
CA ILE A 123 -5.16 -13.02 -28.53
C ILE A 123 -5.63 -12.23 -29.76
N VAL A 124 -5.54 -10.89 -29.71
CA VAL A 124 -5.95 -10.03 -30.82
C VAL A 124 -5.10 -10.27 -32.07
N ARG A 125 -3.77 -10.41 -31.93
CA ARG A 125 -2.86 -10.70 -33.05
C ARG A 125 -3.11 -12.08 -33.68
N ARG A 126 -3.64 -13.03 -32.92
CA ARG A 126 -4.06 -14.35 -33.42
C ARG A 126 -5.43 -14.33 -34.11
N ASN A 127 -6.08 -13.17 -34.21
CA ASN A 127 -7.43 -13.00 -34.78
C ASN A 127 -8.52 -13.78 -34.03
N TRP A 128 -8.34 -14.04 -32.73
CA TRP A 128 -9.37 -14.62 -31.88
C TRP A 128 -10.33 -13.53 -31.39
N VAL A 129 -10.96 -12.83 -32.34
CA VAL A 129 -11.84 -11.68 -32.10
C VAL A 129 -13.08 -11.79 -32.97
N ILE A 130 -14.20 -11.26 -32.48
CA ILE A 130 -15.43 -11.17 -33.26
C ILE A 130 -15.32 -9.93 -34.15
N ARG A 131 -15.29 -10.12 -35.47
CA ARG A 131 -15.25 -9.02 -36.45
C ARG A 131 -16.66 -8.72 -36.94
N LEU A 132 -17.08 -7.48 -36.78
CA LEU A 132 -18.34 -6.98 -37.34
C LEU A 132 -18.10 -6.33 -38.71
N PRO A 133 -19.12 -6.32 -39.60
CA PRO A 133 -19.04 -5.61 -40.88
C PRO A 133 -18.89 -4.09 -40.71
N ASP A 134 -18.42 -3.42 -41.76
CA ASP A 134 -18.20 -1.97 -41.78
C ASP A 134 -19.48 -1.12 -41.60
N SER A 135 -20.65 -1.74 -41.74
CA SER A 135 -21.94 -1.09 -41.47
C SER A 135 -22.21 -0.83 -39.98
N VAL A 136 -21.42 -1.44 -39.08
CA VAL A 136 -21.59 -1.31 -37.63
C VAL A 136 -20.70 -0.20 -37.08
N PRO A 137 -21.21 0.71 -36.22
CA PRO A 137 -20.41 1.76 -35.59
C PRO A 137 -19.16 1.23 -34.89
N ALA A 138 -18.06 1.97 -35.00
CA ALA A 138 -16.76 1.57 -34.46
C ALA A 138 -16.78 1.30 -32.94
N SER A 139 -17.60 2.01 -32.17
CA SER A 139 -17.76 1.80 -30.73
C SER A 139 -18.31 0.41 -30.40
N VAL A 140 -19.27 -0.08 -31.17
CA VAL A 140 -19.86 -1.42 -30.99
C VAL A 140 -18.88 -2.48 -31.44
N SER A 141 -18.24 -2.31 -32.60
CA SER A 141 -17.24 -3.25 -33.13
C SER A 141 -16.07 -3.49 -32.16
N ARG A 142 -15.59 -2.44 -31.48
CA ARG A 142 -14.53 -2.54 -30.45
C ARG A 142 -14.96 -3.40 -29.27
N SER A 143 -16.16 -3.19 -28.73
CA SER A 143 -16.69 -3.98 -27.60
C SER A 143 -16.80 -5.46 -27.94
N PHE A 144 -17.26 -5.81 -29.14
CA PHE A 144 -17.33 -7.22 -29.58
C PHE A 144 -15.95 -7.81 -29.88
N SER A 145 -15.03 -7.02 -30.42
CA SER A 145 -13.65 -7.46 -30.66
C SER A 145 -12.92 -7.80 -29.36
N ALA A 146 -13.26 -7.13 -28.25
CA ALA A 146 -12.68 -7.39 -26.93
C ALA A 146 -13.38 -8.53 -26.16
N LEU A 147 -14.52 -9.05 -26.62
CA LEU A 147 -15.33 -10.02 -25.88
C LEU A 147 -14.62 -11.38 -25.69
N ILE A 148 -14.10 -11.97 -26.77
CA ILE A 148 -13.36 -13.24 -26.71
C ILE A 148 -12.05 -13.07 -25.92
N PRO A 149 -11.21 -12.05 -26.18
CA PRO A 149 -10.03 -11.77 -25.35
C PRO A 149 -10.38 -11.62 -23.87
N GLY A 150 -11.44 -10.86 -23.56
CA GLY A 150 -11.90 -10.63 -22.21
C GLY A 150 -12.31 -11.92 -21.50
N PHE A 151 -13.12 -12.75 -22.16
CA PHE A 151 -13.56 -14.03 -21.62
C PHE A 151 -12.36 -14.93 -21.27
N ILE A 152 -11.44 -15.14 -22.22
CA ILE A 152 -10.26 -16.01 -22.01
C ILE A 152 -9.42 -15.50 -20.85
N ILE A 153 -9.10 -14.20 -20.83
CA ILE A 153 -8.23 -13.61 -19.81
C ILE A 153 -8.88 -13.70 -18.43
N LEU A 154 -10.15 -13.33 -18.29
CA LEU A 154 -10.84 -13.39 -17.00
C LEU A 154 -11.06 -14.83 -16.53
N SER A 155 -11.27 -15.78 -17.44
CA SER A 155 -11.32 -17.21 -17.07
C SER A 155 -9.97 -17.68 -16.52
N ILE A 156 -8.85 -17.32 -17.15
CA ILE A 156 -7.51 -17.68 -16.66
C ILE A 156 -7.28 -17.06 -15.28
N MET A 157 -7.55 -15.76 -15.12
CA MET A 157 -7.38 -15.06 -13.84
C MET A 157 -8.31 -15.62 -12.75
N GLY A 158 -9.53 -15.99 -13.11
CA GLY A 158 -10.50 -16.63 -12.21
C GLY A 158 -10.06 -18.02 -11.75
N ILE A 159 -9.50 -18.84 -12.66
CA ILE A 159 -8.93 -20.14 -12.31
C ILE A 159 -7.74 -19.97 -11.36
N ILE A 160 -6.88 -18.99 -11.59
CA ILE A 160 -5.76 -18.67 -10.69
C ILE A 160 -6.31 -18.26 -9.32
N ALA A 161 -7.26 -17.33 -9.26
CA ALA A 161 -7.86 -16.88 -8.00
C ALA A 161 -8.49 -18.05 -7.22
N TRP A 162 -9.26 -18.90 -7.91
CA TRP A 162 -9.85 -20.10 -7.32
C TRP A 162 -8.79 -21.07 -6.79
N ALA A 163 -7.75 -21.37 -7.58
CA ALA A 163 -6.69 -22.26 -7.16
C ALA A 163 -5.99 -21.74 -5.90
N LEU A 164 -5.61 -20.46 -5.89
CA LEU A 164 -4.94 -19.83 -4.73
C LEU A 164 -5.83 -19.83 -3.48
N ALA A 165 -7.12 -19.58 -3.63
CA ALA A 165 -8.07 -19.63 -2.52
C ALA A 165 -8.12 -21.02 -1.88
N ASN A 166 -8.03 -22.10 -2.66
CA ASN A 166 -7.96 -23.47 -2.14
C ASN A 166 -6.65 -23.75 -1.37
N TYR A 167 -5.57 -23.03 -1.66
CA TYR A 167 -4.32 -23.06 -0.90
C TYR A 167 -4.31 -22.07 0.29
N GLY A 168 -5.43 -21.42 0.60
CA GLY A 168 -5.53 -20.46 1.70
C GLY A 168 -4.86 -19.12 1.45
N SER A 169 -4.58 -18.78 0.19
CA SER A 169 -3.93 -17.52 -0.20
C SER A 169 -4.72 -16.79 -1.28
N ASN A 170 -4.23 -15.63 -1.71
CA ASN A 170 -4.73 -14.91 -2.86
C ASN A 170 -3.57 -14.25 -3.60
N PHE A 171 -3.82 -13.83 -4.84
CA PHE A 171 -2.78 -13.28 -5.71
C PHE A 171 -2.03 -12.13 -5.05
N HIS A 172 -2.75 -11.19 -4.43
CA HIS A 172 -2.15 -10.03 -3.81
C HIS A 172 -1.23 -10.38 -2.64
N GLN A 173 -1.61 -11.36 -1.82
CA GLN A 173 -0.74 -11.83 -0.73
C GLN A 173 0.52 -12.50 -1.24
N ILE A 174 0.43 -13.32 -2.28
CA ILE A 174 1.62 -13.96 -2.84
C ILE A 174 2.61 -12.90 -3.34
N ILE A 175 2.13 -11.89 -4.06
CA ILE A 175 2.98 -10.79 -4.51
C ILE A 175 3.54 -10.00 -3.32
N MET A 176 2.73 -9.77 -2.29
CA MET A 176 3.17 -9.08 -1.07
C MET A 176 4.33 -9.81 -0.39
N ASP A 177 4.18 -11.11 -0.19
CA ASP A 177 5.14 -11.92 0.57
C ASP A 177 6.41 -12.22 -0.23
N THR A 178 6.28 -12.40 -1.54
CA THR A 178 7.41 -12.80 -2.40
C THR A 178 8.17 -11.62 -3.01
N ILE A 179 7.49 -10.51 -3.31
CA ILE A 179 8.08 -9.37 -4.01
C ILE A 179 8.06 -8.12 -3.13
N SER A 180 6.89 -7.66 -2.70
CA SER A 180 6.76 -6.35 -2.04
C SER A 180 7.53 -6.29 -0.71
N THR A 181 7.44 -7.33 0.12
CA THR A 181 8.04 -7.36 1.47
C THR A 181 9.57 -7.46 1.43
N PRO A 182 10.18 -8.38 0.64
CA PRO A 182 11.63 -8.39 0.48
C PRO A 182 12.15 -7.10 -0.17
N LEU A 183 11.42 -6.53 -1.12
CA LEU A 183 11.83 -5.28 -1.76
C LEU A 183 11.77 -4.10 -0.79
N ALA A 184 10.78 -4.10 0.12
CA ALA A 184 10.68 -3.11 1.18
C ALA A 184 11.80 -3.21 2.23
N SER A 185 12.27 -4.41 2.54
CA SER A 185 13.40 -4.60 3.46
C SER A 185 14.72 -4.07 2.87
N LEU A 186 14.85 -4.06 1.54
CA LEU A 186 15.97 -3.45 0.81
C LEU A 186 15.87 -1.92 0.72
N GLY A 187 14.80 -1.29 1.21
CA GLY A 187 14.58 0.15 1.08
C GLY A 187 15.70 1.02 1.65
N SER A 188 16.41 0.56 2.68
CA SER A 188 17.60 1.25 3.20
C SER A 188 18.77 1.20 2.21
N VAL A 189 19.05 0.03 1.63
CA VAL A 189 20.13 -0.18 0.65
C VAL A 189 19.84 0.57 -0.64
N VAL A 190 18.59 0.52 -1.12
CA VAL A 190 18.12 1.25 -2.30
C VAL A 190 18.17 2.77 -2.07
N GLY A 191 17.82 3.23 -0.86
CA GLY A 191 18.00 4.61 -0.42
C GLY A 191 19.46 5.07 -0.50
N TRP A 192 20.39 4.28 0.05
CA TRP A 192 21.82 4.57 -0.04
C TRP A 192 22.34 4.55 -1.48
N ALA A 193 21.89 3.60 -2.30
CA ALA A 193 22.25 3.54 -3.71
C ALA A 193 21.80 4.80 -4.45
N TYR A 194 20.58 5.30 -4.23
CA TYR A 194 20.11 6.53 -4.86
C TYR A 194 20.94 7.75 -4.44
N VAL A 195 21.22 7.90 -3.14
CA VAL A 195 22.05 9.01 -2.62
C VAL A 195 23.49 8.97 -3.18
N LEU A 196 24.03 7.78 -3.45
CA LEU A 196 25.38 7.62 -3.99
C LEU A 196 25.43 7.76 -5.53
N PHE A 197 24.49 7.13 -6.24
CA PHE A 197 24.52 7.06 -7.70
C PHE A 197 23.95 8.31 -8.38
N VAL A 198 23.04 9.07 -7.75
CA VAL A 198 22.54 10.32 -8.36
C VAL A 198 23.68 11.34 -8.56
N PRO A 199 24.52 11.66 -7.55
CA PRO A 199 25.67 12.55 -7.73
C PRO A 199 26.75 11.94 -8.64
N LEU A 200 26.96 10.62 -8.58
CA LEU A 200 27.94 9.93 -9.44
C LEU A 200 27.56 9.98 -10.92
N LEU A 201 26.28 9.78 -11.24
CA LEU A 201 25.78 9.90 -12.61
C LEU A 201 25.85 11.36 -13.09
N TRP A 202 25.56 12.32 -12.21
CA TRP A 202 25.77 13.74 -12.49
C TRP A 202 27.23 14.07 -12.81
N PHE A 203 28.19 13.45 -12.13
CA PHE A 203 29.63 13.59 -12.44
C PHE A 203 29.97 13.16 -13.87
N PHE A 204 29.28 12.13 -14.40
CA PHE A 204 29.41 11.69 -15.79
C PHE A 204 28.50 12.45 -16.78
N GLY A 205 27.82 13.51 -16.34
CA GLY A 205 26.91 14.32 -17.18
C GLY A 205 25.56 13.66 -17.45
N ILE A 206 25.23 12.58 -16.76
CA ILE A 206 23.93 11.90 -16.84
C ILE A 206 23.03 12.45 -15.74
N HIS A 207 21.79 12.81 -16.08
CA HIS A 207 20.82 13.27 -15.08
C HIS A 207 20.36 12.10 -14.20
N GLY A 208 21.09 11.84 -13.11
CA GLY A 208 20.94 10.68 -12.25
C GLY A 208 19.51 10.43 -11.74
N SER A 209 18.74 11.47 -11.44
CA SER A 209 17.34 11.31 -11.05
C SER A 209 16.44 10.79 -12.18
N LEU A 210 16.73 11.13 -13.44
CA LEU A 210 15.99 10.61 -14.59
C LEU A 210 16.41 9.17 -14.91
N ALA A 211 17.71 8.89 -14.78
CA ALA A 211 18.26 7.55 -14.99
C ALA A 211 17.75 6.53 -13.96
N LEU A 212 17.49 6.96 -12.72
CA LEU A 212 17.01 6.12 -11.62
C LEU A 212 15.50 6.25 -11.36
N THR A 213 14.73 6.86 -12.27
CA THR A 213 13.28 7.08 -12.11
C THR A 213 12.51 5.78 -11.85
N ALA A 214 12.91 4.68 -12.49
CA ALA A 214 12.29 3.37 -12.29
C ALA A 214 12.49 2.84 -10.85
N LEU A 215 13.64 3.16 -10.22
CA LEU A 215 13.94 2.79 -8.85
C LEU A 215 13.10 3.62 -7.85
N ASP A 216 12.98 4.91 -8.12
CA ASP A 216 12.22 5.87 -7.30
C ASP A 216 10.70 5.58 -7.34
N SER A 217 10.15 5.40 -8.56
CA SER A 217 8.73 5.13 -8.77
C SER A 217 8.33 3.70 -8.41
N GLY A 218 9.23 2.72 -8.64
CA GLY A 218 8.95 1.30 -8.44
C GLY A 218 9.21 0.79 -7.02
N ILE A 219 10.23 1.33 -6.32
CA ILE A 219 10.62 0.85 -4.98
C ILE A 219 10.40 1.92 -3.92
N MET A 220 10.88 3.14 -4.12
CA MET A 220 10.82 4.15 -3.04
C MET A 220 9.40 4.61 -2.73
N THR A 221 8.59 4.82 -3.76
CA THR A 221 7.20 5.28 -3.61
C THR A 221 6.31 4.26 -2.87
N PRO A 222 6.32 2.95 -3.21
CA PRO A 222 5.54 1.95 -2.46
C PRO A 222 6.09 1.67 -1.05
N VAL A 223 7.42 1.64 -0.88
CA VAL A 223 8.07 1.34 0.41
C VAL A 223 7.86 2.46 1.43
N GLY A 224 7.86 3.72 0.99
CA GLY A 224 7.49 4.85 1.84
C GLY A 224 6.10 4.67 2.45
N ALA A 225 5.11 4.24 1.66
CA ALA A 225 3.75 3.97 2.13
C ALA A 225 3.68 2.77 3.10
N GLY A 226 4.49 1.73 2.90
CA GLY A 226 4.54 0.55 3.78
C GLY A 226 5.14 0.82 5.17
N LYS A 227 6.18 1.66 5.24
CA LYS A 227 6.87 1.99 6.50
C LYS A 227 5.99 2.71 7.53
N HIS A 228 5.04 3.53 7.06
CA HIS A 228 4.08 4.20 7.93
C HIS A 228 3.11 3.24 8.65
N ARG A 229 2.80 2.06 8.08
CA ARG A 229 1.90 1.05 8.69
C ARG A 229 2.62 0.02 9.56
N HIS A 230 3.87 -0.30 9.27
CA HIS A 230 4.62 -1.30 10.05
C HIS A 230 4.93 -0.79 11.47
N LEU A 231 5.14 0.51 11.62
CA LEU A 231 5.33 1.17 12.91
C LEU A 231 4.08 1.11 13.78
N SER A 232 2.89 1.18 13.19
CA SER A 232 1.62 1.00 13.90
C SER A 232 1.43 -0.47 14.33
N ALA A 233 1.70 -1.43 13.45
CA ALA A 233 1.48 -2.86 13.73
C ALA A 233 2.42 -3.48 14.79
N VAL A 234 3.68 -3.05 14.86
CA VAL A 234 4.65 -3.52 15.87
C VAL A 234 4.25 -3.04 17.27
N TRP A 235 3.69 -1.84 17.36
CA TRP A 235 3.18 -1.27 18.60
C TRP A 235 2.03 -2.11 19.19
N PHE A 236 1.08 -2.55 18.34
CA PHE A 236 -0.07 -3.36 18.77
C PHE A 236 0.31 -4.77 19.29
N ARG A 237 1.36 -5.40 18.76
CA ARG A 237 1.83 -6.72 19.29
C ARG A 237 2.52 -6.60 20.66
N GLY A 238 3.06 -5.43 21.00
CA GLY A 238 3.75 -5.19 22.28
C GLY A 238 2.82 -5.11 23.49
N CYS A 239 1.60 -4.57 23.35
CA CYS A 239 0.63 -4.48 24.47
C CYS A 239 -0.17 -5.79 24.69
N GLY A 240 0.09 -6.89 23.96
CA GLY A 240 -0.62 -8.16 24.19
C GLY A 240 -2.14 -8.13 23.96
N ALA A 241 -2.65 -7.21 23.12
CA ALA A 241 -4.08 -7.10 22.80
C ALA A 241 -4.51 -8.28 21.92
N GLY A 242 -5.13 -9.29 22.53
CA GLY A 242 -5.57 -10.53 21.88
C GLY A 242 -7.00 -10.50 21.32
N SER A 243 -7.74 -9.39 21.42
CA SER A 243 -9.14 -9.34 20.99
C SER A 243 -9.47 -8.07 20.18
N ARG A 244 -10.41 -8.18 19.23
CA ARG A 244 -10.84 -7.09 18.33
C ARG A 244 -11.54 -5.93 19.05
N GLU A 245 -12.03 -6.12 20.27
CA GLU A 245 -12.76 -5.08 21.01
C GLU A 245 -11.82 -4.06 21.67
N ASP A 246 -10.63 -4.48 22.09
CA ASP A 246 -9.63 -3.64 22.76
C ASP A 246 -9.02 -2.56 21.84
N VAL A 247 -9.08 -2.77 20.52
CA VAL A 247 -8.52 -1.86 19.50
C VAL A 247 -9.37 -0.59 19.34
N SER A 248 -10.65 -0.61 19.72
CA SER A 248 -11.58 0.50 19.52
C SER A 248 -11.47 1.63 20.56
N ARG A 249 -10.77 1.38 21.68
CA ARG A 249 -10.72 2.30 22.84
C ARG A 249 -9.42 3.09 23.01
N LEU A 250 -8.37 2.77 22.24
CA LEU A 250 -7.06 3.40 22.41
C LEU A 250 -6.77 4.34 21.24
N GLY A 251 -6.93 5.63 21.51
CA GLY A 251 -6.53 6.71 20.62
C GLY A 251 -5.01 6.77 20.41
N GLU A 252 -4.64 7.47 19.35
CA GLU A 252 -3.35 7.54 18.64
C GLU A 252 -2.16 8.18 19.42
N THR A 253 -2.08 7.98 20.74
CA THR A 253 -0.93 8.40 21.55
C THR A 253 -0.01 7.22 21.76
N ASP A 254 1.15 7.20 21.08
CA ASP A 254 2.46 6.75 21.63
C ASP A 254 3.47 6.34 20.52
N ALA A 255 3.94 7.29 19.71
CA ALA A 255 5.05 7.08 18.76
C ALA A 255 6.44 7.48 19.31
N ARG A 256 6.62 7.55 20.65
CA ARG A 256 7.82 8.12 21.31
C ARG A 256 8.98 7.15 21.57
N PHE A 257 9.15 6.07 20.80
CA PHE A 257 10.26 5.12 21.04
C PHE A 257 11.28 4.98 19.89
N LEU A 258 11.21 5.83 18.87
CA LEU A 258 11.94 5.59 17.62
C LEU A 258 13.38 6.15 17.54
N TYR A 259 13.91 6.82 18.56
CA TYR A 259 15.22 7.50 18.46
C TYR A 259 16.06 7.50 19.74
N PHE A 260 16.24 6.36 20.42
CA PHE A 260 17.24 6.25 21.49
C PHE A 260 18.44 5.37 21.11
N PRO A 261 19.69 5.87 21.17
CA PRO A 261 20.88 5.09 20.85
C PRO A 261 21.13 3.95 21.85
N ARG A 262 21.69 2.84 21.37
CA ARG A 262 21.97 1.57 22.08
C ARG A 262 22.69 1.67 23.44
N ARG A 263 23.34 2.80 23.77
CA ARG A 263 24.17 2.96 24.98
C ARG A 263 23.40 3.29 26.25
N GLU A 264 22.25 3.95 26.14
CA GLU A 264 21.49 4.42 27.32
C GLU A 264 20.69 3.30 28.03
N TRP A 265 20.47 2.18 27.36
CA TRP A 265 19.75 1.02 27.93
C TRP A 265 20.54 0.27 29.01
N ARG A 266 21.87 0.40 29.03
CA ARG A 266 22.71 -0.34 30.00
C ARG A 266 22.72 0.32 31.38
N ASP A 267 22.48 1.62 31.43
CA ASP A 267 22.58 2.42 32.66
C ASP A 267 21.21 2.67 33.30
N ALA A 268 20.11 2.35 32.61
CA ALA A 268 18.73 2.45 33.12
C ALA A 268 18.29 1.23 33.99
N GLY A 269 19.25 0.47 34.52
CA GLY A 269 19.02 -0.82 35.18
C GLY A 269 18.44 -0.78 36.60
N SER A 270 18.01 0.36 37.15
CA SER A 270 17.56 0.39 38.55
C SER A 270 16.47 1.41 38.92
N ASP A 271 15.88 2.16 37.99
CA ASP A 271 14.83 3.13 38.34
C ASP A 271 13.62 3.06 37.40
N TYR A 272 12.67 2.19 37.77
CA TYR A 272 11.40 1.97 37.06
C TYR A 272 10.37 3.08 37.31
N ARG A 273 10.78 4.35 37.25
CA ARG A 273 9.89 5.49 37.49
C ARG A 273 9.61 6.38 36.28
N TYR A 274 10.20 6.10 35.12
CA TYR A 274 10.05 6.94 33.92
C TYR A 274 9.86 6.16 32.61
N LEU A 275 8.90 5.23 32.57
CA LEU A 275 8.37 4.70 31.32
C LEU A 275 6.91 5.17 31.15
N PRO A 276 6.65 6.27 30.43
CA PRO A 276 5.31 6.85 30.29
C PRO A 276 4.45 6.10 29.25
N GLY A 277 4.56 4.76 29.19
CA GLY A 277 3.82 3.91 28.24
C GLY A 277 3.34 2.58 28.81
N LEU A 278 3.56 2.31 30.10
CA LEU A 278 3.01 1.11 30.76
C LEU A 278 1.62 1.36 31.36
N ALA A 279 1.22 2.63 31.54
CA ALA A 279 -0.10 2.99 32.07
C ALA A 279 -1.23 2.74 31.06
N SER A 280 -0.93 2.76 29.76
CA SER A 280 -1.89 2.63 28.67
C SER A 280 -2.34 1.19 28.39
N CYS A 281 -1.66 0.15 28.92
CA CYS A 281 -2.14 -1.24 28.83
C CYS A 281 -2.96 -1.70 30.09
N GLY A 282 -3.34 -0.82 31.02
CA GLY A 282 -4.33 -1.14 32.09
C GLY A 282 -3.91 -2.17 33.16
N LEU A 283 -2.61 -2.44 33.34
CA LEU A 283 -2.14 -3.38 34.36
C LEU A 283 -2.02 -2.73 35.75
N PRO A 284 -2.38 -3.43 36.84
CA PRO A 284 -2.29 -2.89 38.19
C PRO A 284 -0.82 -2.63 38.59
N PRO A 285 -0.57 -1.58 39.40
CA PRO A 285 0.78 -1.21 39.82
C PRO A 285 1.39 -2.32 40.68
N GLY A 286 2.50 -2.90 40.22
CA GLY A 286 3.23 -3.98 40.90
C GLY A 286 3.22 -5.34 40.20
N SER A 287 2.58 -5.48 39.03
CA SER A 287 2.66 -6.72 38.25
C SER A 287 4.07 -6.91 37.65
N LYS A 288 4.72 -8.02 37.99
CA LYS A 288 6.00 -8.43 37.38
C LYS A 288 5.73 -9.00 35.99
N THR A 289 5.53 -8.15 34.99
CA THR A 289 5.62 -8.60 33.59
C THR A 289 7.09 -8.56 33.18
N GLY A 290 7.74 -9.72 33.27
CA GLY A 290 9.02 -9.94 32.61
C GLY A 290 8.81 -9.79 31.10
N ALA A 291 9.02 -8.59 30.57
CA ALA A 291 9.29 -8.39 29.15
C ALA A 291 10.65 -9.01 28.87
N ALA A 292 10.70 -10.34 28.83
CA ALA A 292 11.79 -11.05 28.20
C ALA A 292 11.68 -10.74 26.71
N VAL A 293 12.41 -9.71 26.27
CA VAL A 293 12.80 -9.54 24.88
C VAL A 293 13.51 -10.85 24.51
N ARG A 294 12.77 -11.81 23.93
CA ARG A 294 13.37 -12.96 23.27
C ARG A 294 14.00 -12.40 22.01
N TYR A 295 15.28 -12.07 22.11
CA TYR A 295 16.15 -11.90 20.96
C TYR A 295 16.02 -13.18 20.12
N LEU A 296 15.43 -13.07 18.93
CA LEU A 296 15.65 -14.09 17.91
C LEU A 296 17.13 -13.98 17.50
N PRO A 297 17.91 -15.07 17.56
CA PRO A 297 19.27 -15.05 17.08
C PRO A 297 19.29 -14.85 15.56
N ASP A 298 20.41 -14.31 15.09
CA ASP A 298 20.73 -13.81 13.75
C ASP A 298 20.20 -14.66 12.57
#